data_AF-K1TDE3-F1
#
_entry.id   AF-K1TDE3-F1
#
_cell.length_a   1.000
_cell.length_b   1.000
_cell.length_c   1.000
_cell.angle_alpha   90.00
_cell.angle_beta   90.00
_cell.angle_gamma   90.00
#
_symmetry.space_group_name_H-M   'P 1'
#
loop_
_entity.id
_entity.type
_entity.pdbx_description
1 polymer ?
#
loop_
_entity_poly.entity_id
_entity_poly.type
_entity_poly.pdbx_seq_one_letter_code
_entity_poly.pdbx_strand_id
1 'polypeptide(L)'
;MIHAYSARKHNKYIAVNCGAIPEGTIDSELFGHEKGAFTGAVEARKGYFEEADGGTIFLDEVAELPHSTQVRLLRVLQTGEFIRVGSAKVQKTNVR
;
A
#
# COMPACT_ATOMS: atom_id res chain seq x y z
N MET A 1 -15.09 8.78 -10.48
CA MET A 1 -14.91 9.54 -11.75
C MET A 1 -13.45 9.91 -12.04
N ILE A 2 -12.64 10.36 -11.08
CA ILE A 2 -11.25 10.80 -11.33
C ILE A 2 -10.41 9.75 -12.06
N HIS A 3 -10.38 8.50 -11.58
CA HIS A 3 -9.62 7.42 -12.24
C HIS A 3 -10.11 7.17 -13.68
N ALA A 4 -11.43 7.07 -13.89
CA ALA A 4 -12.04 6.79 -15.20
C ALA A 4 -11.74 7.87 -16.26
N TYR A 5 -11.50 9.12 -15.84
CA TYR A 5 -11.12 10.22 -16.72
C TYR A 5 -9.60 10.48 -16.76
N SER A 6 -8.80 9.70 -16.05
CA SER A 6 -7.35 9.84 -16.04
C SER A 6 -6.68 9.08 -17.19
N ALA A 7 -5.39 9.37 -17.43
CA ALA A 7 -4.55 8.57 -18.33
C ALA A 7 -4.38 7.11 -17.87
N ARG A 8 -4.74 6.80 -16.61
CA ARG A 8 -4.61 5.46 -15.99
C ARG A 8 -5.93 4.68 -15.97
N LYS A 9 -6.97 5.13 -16.66
CA LYS A 9 -8.33 4.55 -16.63
C LYS A 9 -8.43 3.06 -17.01
N HIS A 10 -7.41 2.51 -17.68
CA HIS A 10 -7.33 1.09 -18.05
C HIS A 10 -6.44 0.27 -17.10
N ASN A 11 -5.79 0.93 -16.14
CA ASN A 11 -4.95 0.29 -15.13
C ASN A 11 -5.78 -0.01 -13.88
N LYS A 12 -5.17 -0.73 -12.93
CA LYS A 12 -5.84 -1.09 -11.67
C LYS A 12 -6.29 0.14 -10.89
N TYR A 13 -7.48 0.05 -10.31
CA TYR A 13 -8.00 0.97 -9.31
C TYR A 13 -8.26 0.17 -8.04
N ILE A 14 -7.60 0.54 -6.95
CA ILE A 14 -7.79 -0.11 -5.64
C ILE A 14 -8.37 0.94 -4.68
N ALA A 15 -9.55 0.68 -4.15
CA ALA A 15 -10.14 1.46 -3.07
C ALA A 15 -9.94 0.72 -1.75
N VAL A 16 -9.37 1.41 -0.77
CA VAL A 16 -9.07 0.89 0.55
C VAL A 16 -9.75 1.80 1.57
N ASN A 17 -10.62 1.23 2.40
CA ASN A 17 -11.07 1.90 3.61
C ASN A 17 -10.06 1.57 4.72
N CYS A 18 -9.35 2.59 5.22
CA CYS A 18 -8.31 2.42 6.22
C CYS A 18 -8.85 2.06 7.60
N GLY A 19 -10.03 2.57 7.99
CA GLY A 19 -10.68 2.24 9.26
C GLY A 19 -11.22 0.81 9.33
N ALA A 20 -11.44 0.16 8.19
CA ALA A 20 -11.88 -1.23 8.11
C ALA A 20 -10.75 -2.26 8.27
N ILE A 21 -9.48 -1.84 8.18
CA ILE A 21 -8.34 -2.75 8.29
C ILE A 21 -7.80 -2.72 9.72
N PRO A 22 -7.63 -3.88 10.39
CA PRO A 22 -7.03 -3.92 11.72
C PRO A 22 -5.64 -3.28 11.74
N GLU A 23 -5.38 -2.45 12.76
CA GLU A 23 -4.09 -1.76 12.95
C GLU A 23 -2.89 -2.73 12.90
N GLY A 24 -3.02 -3.93 13.47
CA GLY A 24 -1.95 -4.93 13.46
C GLY A 24 -1.58 -5.46 12.07
N THR A 25 -2.43 -5.26 11.05
CA THR A 25 -2.23 -5.80 9.69
C THR A 25 -2.11 -4.72 8.62
N ILE A 26 -2.40 -3.45 8.93
CA ILE A 26 -2.47 -2.36 7.95
C ILE A 26 -1.17 -2.22 7.14
N ASP A 27 -0.02 -2.33 7.79
CA ASP A 27 1.29 -2.24 7.13
C ASP A 27 1.50 -3.38 6.12
N SER A 28 1.12 -4.60 6.50
CA SER A 28 1.20 -5.77 5.63
C SER A 28 0.23 -5.66 4.45
N GLU A 29 -0.96 -5.13 4.65
CA GLU A 29 -1.96 -4.95 3.59
C GLU A 29 -1.55 -3.83 2.60
N LEU A 30 -1.08 -2.68 3.10
CA LEU A 30 -0.66 -1.57 2.24
C LEU A 30 0.67 -1.85 1.52
N PHE A 31 1.68 -2.33 2.25
CA PHE A 31 3.06 -2.41 1.75
C PHE A 31 3.51 -3.83 1.43
N GLY A 32 2.73 -4.85 1.80
CA GLY A 32 3.11 -6.25 1.63
C GLY A 32 4.06 -6.73 2.72
N HIS A 33 4.34 -8.02 2.72
CA HIS A 33 5.26 -8.65 3.64
C HIS A 33 6.06 -9.76 2.98
N GLU A 34 7.23 -10.04 3.54
CA GLU A 34 8.02 -11.22 3.21
C GLU A 34 7.61 -12.41 4.09
N LYS A 35 7.88 -13.62 3.58
CA LYS A 35 7.72 -14.84 4.36
C LYS A 35 8.55 -14.75 5.65
N GLY A 36 7.94 -15.06 6.79
CA GLY A 36 8.58 -15.02 8.10
C GLY A 36 8.69 -13.62 8.72
N ALA A 37 8.07 -12.60 8.14
CA ALA A 37 8.08 -11.24 8.69
C ALA A 37 7.39 -11.12 10.07
N PHE A 38 6.38 -11.96 10.34
CA PHE A 38 5.68 -12.06 11.61
C PHE A 38 5.08 -13.47 11.79
N THR A 39 4.60 -13.79 12.99
CA THR A 39 3.93 -15.07 13.28
C THR A 39 2.68 -15.22 12.41
N GLY A 40 2.72 -16.18 11.48
CA GLY A 40 1.63 -16.41 10.50
C GLY A 40 1.94 -15.93 9.08
N ALA A 41 3.08 -15.26 8.84
CA ALA A 41 3.56 -14.94 7.50
C ALA A 41 4.16 -16.18 6.82
N VAL A 42 3.31 -17.14 6.44
CA VAL A 42 3.73 -18.42 5.84
C VAL A 42 4.29 -18.23 4.42
N GLU A 43 3.83 -17.20 3.73
CA GLU A 43 4.23 -16.84 2.37
C GLU A 43 4.49 -15.34 2.27
N ALA A 44 5.16 -14.91 1.20
CA ALA A 44 5.30 -13.49 0.90
C ALA A 44 4.04 -13.00 0.18
N ARG A 45 3.57 -11.79 0.48
CA ARG A 45 2.37 -11.20 -0.12
C ARG A 45 2.65 -9.78 -0.60
N LYS A 46 2.13 -9.46 -1.77
CA LYS A 46 2.13 -8.10 -2.33
C LYS A 46 1.13 -7.23 -1.57
N GLY A 47 1.53 -6.00 -1.28
CA GLY A 47 0.64 -4.99 -0.71
C GLY A 47 -0.13 -4.23 -1.79
N TYR A 48 -1.12 -3.45 -1.37
CA TYR A 48 -1.94 -2.63 -2.27
C TYR A 48 -1.12 -1.66 -3.13
N PHE A 49 -0.02 -1.09 -2.60
CA PHE A 49 0.84 -0.20 -3.38
C PHE A 49 1.57 -0.91 -4.52
N GLU A 50 1.91 -2.19 -4.34
CA GLU A 50 2.51 -3.00 -5.39
C GLU A 50 1.46 -3.47 -6.39
N GLU A 51 0.28 -3.87 -5.90
CA GLU A 51 -0.83 -4.30 -6.74
C GLU A 51 -1.38 -3.15 -7.60
N ALA A 52 -1.39 -1.92 -7.09
CA ALA A 52 -1.86 -0.73 -7.79
C ALA A 52 -0.79 -0.06 -8.66
N ASP A 53 0.38 -0.68 -8.86
CA ASP A 53 1.44 -0.08 -9.68
C ASP A 53 0.96 0.27 -11.10
N GLY A 54 1.32 1.47 -11.57
CA GLY A 54 0.82 2.09 -12.79
C GLY A 54 -0.65 2.56 -12.72
N GLY A 55 -1.37 2.25 -11.65
CA GLY A 55 -2.79 2.49 -11.45
C GLY A 55 -3.10 3.64 -10.49
N THR A 56 -4.20 3.50 -9.76
CA THR A 56 -4.69 4.49 -8.79
C THR A 56 -5.07 3.81 -7.49
N ILE A 57 -4.70 4.40 -6.36
CA ILE A 57 -5.16 3.97 -5.04
C ILE A 57 -6.01 5.06 -4.40
N PHE A 58 -7.18 4.68 -3.92
CA PHE A 58 -8.05 5.56 -3.13
C PHE A 58 -8.01 5.10 -1.69
N LEU A 59 -7.62 6.00 -0.79
CA LEU A 59 -7.55 5.76 0.64
C LEU A 59 -8.68 6.55 1.31
N ASP A 60 -9.70 5.83 1.76
CA ASP A 60 -10.79 6.39 2.55
C ASP A 60 -10.45 6.30 4.05
N GLU A 61 -10.97 7.24 4.85
CA GLU A 61 -10.68 7.32 6.29
C GLU A 61 -9.17 7.34 6.61
N VAL A 62 -8.37 8.02 5.78
CA VAL A 62 -6.89 8.06 5.91
C VAL A 62 -6.40 8.56 7.27
N ALA A 63 -7.24 9.30 8.01
CA ALA A 63 -6.95 9.75 9.37
C ALA A 63 -6.86 8.60 10.39
N GLU A 64 -7.48 7.45 10.10
CA GLU A 64 -7.45 6.24 10.94
C GLU A 64 -6.14 5.46 10.79
N LEU A 65 -5.26 5.83 9.85
CA LEU A 65 -3.96 5.21 9.73
C LEU A 65 -3.10 5.48 10.97
N PRO A 66 -2.44 4.47 11.54
CA PRO A 66 -1.46 4.67 12.60
C PRO A 66 -0.36 5.64 12.18
N HIS A 67 0.18 6.40 13.12
CA HIS A 67 1.17 7.44 12.82
C HIS A 67 2.42 6.88 12.09
N SER A 68 2.87 5.68 12.46
CA SER A 68 3.98 4.98 11.79
C SER A 68 3.67 4.66 10.32
N THR A 69 2.44 4.23 10.02
CA THR A 69 1.96 3.93 8.68
C THR A 69 1.83 5.21 7.85
N GLN A 70 1.40 6.33 8.45
CA GLN A 70 1.36 7.64 7.78
C GLN A 70 2.75 8.09 7.31
N VAL A 71 3.80 7.89 8.11
CA VAL A 71 5.19 8.21 7.71
C VAL A 71 5.63 7.37 6.50
N ARG A 72 5.25 6.10 6.45
CA ARG A 72 5.54 5.22 5.31
C ARG A 72 4.74 5.61 4.07
N LEU A 73 3.47 5.95 4.24
CA LEU A 73 2.62 6.48 3.17
C LEU A 73 3.26 7.75 2.56
N LEU A 74 3.74 8.67 3.40
CA LEU A 74 4.40 9.88 2.94
C LEU A 74 5.61 9.57 2.06
N ARG A 75 6.41 8.56 2.41
CA ARG A 75 7.54 8.12 1.59
C ARG A 75 7.09 7.64 0.21
N VAL A 76 6.00 6.87 0.13
CA VAL A 76 5.43 6.45 -1.17
C VAL A 76 4.99 7.66 -1.98
N LEU A 77 4.31 8.62 -1.38
CA LEU A 77 3.82 9.81 -2.08
C LEU A 77 4.96 10.71 -2.58
N GLN A 78 6.05 10.81 -1.83
CA GLN A 78 7.18 11.68 -2.16
C GLN A 78 8.14 11.07 -3.18
N THR A 79 8.46 9.78 -3.04
CA THR A 79 9.52 9.14 -3.84
C THR A 79 9.03 7.97 -4.69
N GLY A 80 7.79 7.53 -4.51
CA GLY A 80 7.29 6.29 -5.11
C GLY A 80 7.91 5.04 -4.50
N GLU A 81 8.49 5.12 -3.29
CA GLU A 81 9.22 4.01 -2.68
C GLU A 81 8.57 3.50 -1.40
N PHE A 82 8.62 2.18 -1.21
CA PHE A 82 8.24 1.52 0.03
C PHE A 82 9.12 0.30 0.29
N ILE A 83 8.99 -0.28 1.49
CA ILE A 83 9.65 -1.51 1.89
C ILE A 83 8.58 -2.44 2.46
N ARG A 84 8.59 -3.70 2.02
CA ARG A 84 7.71 -4.74 2.58
C ARG A 84 8.06 -5.01 4.04
N VAL A 85 7.06 -5.37 4.84
CA VAL A 85 7.29 -5.78 6.23
C VAL A 85 8.24 -6.99 6.26
N GLY A 86 9.28 -6.92 7.10
CA GLY A 86 10.32 -7.94 7.19
C GLY A 86 11.37 -7.91 6.08
N SER A 87 11.31 -6.95 5.16
CA SER A 87 12.31 -6.76 4.10
C SER A 87 13.25 -5.60 4.40
N ALA A 88 14.44 -5.62 3.78
CA ALA A 88 15.34 -4.46 3.68
C ALA A 88 15.41 -3.90 2.25
N LYS A 89 14.68 -4.52 1.30
CA LYS A 89 14.74 -4.16 -0.12
C LYS A 89 13.70 -3.10 -0.43
N VAL A 90 14.17 -1.95 -0.93
CA VAL A 90 13.30 -0.89 -1.45
C VAL A 90 12.60 -1.36 -2.72
N GLN A 91 11.28 -1.18 -2.75
CA GLN A 91 10.43 -1.36 -3.92
C GLN A 91 10.02 0.01 -4.45
N LYS A 92 9.77 0.07 -5.76
CA LYS A 92 9.24 1.25 -6.44
C LYS A 92 7.85 0.98 -6.95
N THR A 93 6.99 1.98 -6.87
CA THR A 93 5.66 1.96 -7.46
C THR A 93 5.34 3.32 -8.03
N ASN A 94 4.56 3.32 -9.10
CA ASN A 94 4.05 4.50 -9.75
C ASN A 94 2.54 4.52 -9.58
N VAL A 95 2.05 4.91 -8.40
CA VAL A 95 0.62 5.06 -8.08
C VAL A 95 0.23 6.53 -8.07
N ARG A 96 -1.05 6.81 -8.33
CA ARG A 96 -1.64 8.15 -8.33
C ARG A 96 -2.87 8.16 -7.44
#